data_AF-A0A5J4KNP5-F1
#
_entry.id   AF-A0A5J4KNP5-F1
#
_cell.length_a   1.000
_cell.length_b   1.000
_cell.length_c   1.000
_cell.angle_alpha   90.00
_cell.angle_beta   90.00
_cell.angle_gamma   90.00
#
_symmetry.space_group_name_H-M   'P 1'
#
loop_
_entity.id
_entity.type
_entity.pdbx_description
1 polymer ?
#
loop_
_entity_poly.entity_id
_entity_poly.type
_entity_poly.pdbx_seq_one_letter_code
_entity_poly.pdbx_strand_id
1 'polypeptide(L)'
;MVELPVTRRDTTVENYHGTQVADPYRWLEDEKSAETQSWVEAQHALARAHLDQLPMLGSIKERYTELYNYPKFSAPINMETAIISPKIPGCKIRQWCINKPVWTVRRAWCWTPIR
;
A
#
# COMPACT_ATOMS: atom_id res chain seq x y z
N MET A 1 21.77 18.65 0.04
CA MET A 1 22.19 17.31 0.50
C MET A 1 21.02 16.72 1.27
N VAL A 2 20.56 15.52 0.95
CA VAL A 2 19.43 14.89 1.66
C VAL A 2 20.00 14.10 2.83
N GLU A 3 19.66 14.51 4.05
CA GLU A 3 20.05 13.83 5.30
C GLU A 3 19.19 12.57 5.46
N LEU A 4 19.81 11.39 5.43
CA LEU A 4 19.11 10.11 5.58
C LEU A 4 18.97 9.73 7.06
N PRO A 5 17.86 9.08 7.47
CA PRO A 5 17.74 8.54 8.82
C PRO A 5 18.85 7.55 9.10
N VAL A 6 19.41 7.60 10.31
CA VAL A 6 20.44 6.67 10.75
C VAL A 6 19.87 5.24 10.75
N THR A 7 20.50 4.33 10.00
CA THR A 7 20.16 2.92 9.94
C THR A 7 21.16 2.12 10.77
N ARG A 8 20.70 1.47 11.85
CA ARG A 8 21.55 0.56 12.63
C ARG A 8 21.99 -0.61 11.76
N ARG A 9 23.27 -0.97 11.86
CA ARG A 9 23.84 -2.18 11.28
C ARG A 9 24.12 -3.17 12.40
N ASP A 10 23.55 -4.35 12.29
CA ASP A 10 23.81 -5.47 13.19
C ASP A 10 24.96 -6.35 12.65
N THR A 11 25.40 -7.31 13.46
CA THR A 11 26.49 -8.25 13.12
C THR A 11 25.99 -9.64 12.71
N THR A 12 24.71 -9.77 12.36
CA THR A 12 24.10 -11.04 11.98
C THR A 12 24.78 -11.61 10.72
N VAL A 13 25.28 -12.83 10.81
CA VAL A 13 25.92 -13.56 9.71
C VAL A 13 25.32 -14.96 9.65
N GLU A 14 24.90 -15.37 8.45
CA GLU A 14 24.38 -16.70 8.19
C GLU A 14 25.34 -17.50 7.32
N ASN A 15 25.31 -18.82 7.47
CA ASN A 15 26.14 -19.73 6.69
C ASN A 15 25.29 -20.52 5.70
N TYR A 16 25.48 -20.26 4.42
CA TYR A 16 24.84 -20.98 3.32
C TYR A 16 25.85 -21.90 2.64
N HIS A 17 25.71 -23.21 2.87
CA HIS A 17 26.54 -24.25 2.23
C HIS A 17 28.06 -24.02 2.37
N GLY A 18 28.50 -23.51 3.52
CA GLY A 18 29.91 -23.19 3.79
C GLY A 18 30.30 -21.75 3.48
N THR A 19 29.41 -20.95 2.90
CA THR A 19 29.64 -19.52 2.60
C THR A 19 29.00 -18.65 3.68
N GLN A 20 29.80 -17.81 4.34
CA GLN A 20 29.29 -16.82 5.30
C GLN A 20 28.76 -15.58 4.56
N VAL A 21 27.51 -15.22 4.83
CA VAL A 21 26.82 -14.05 4.27
C VAL A 21 26.35 -13.16 5.42
N ALA A 22 26.84 -11.91 5.46
CA ALA A 22 26.42 -10.94 6.47
C ALA A 22 25.09 -10.30 6.07
N ASP A 23 24.16 -10.22 7.02
CA ASP A 23 22.89 -9.52 6.89
C ASP A 23 22.73 -8.47 8.02
N PRO A 24 23.36 -7.28 7.87
CA PRO A 24 23.36 -6.26 8.91
C PRO A 24 21.99 -5.63 9.17
N TYR A 25 20.99 -5.90 8.32
CA TYR A 25 19.69 -5.24 8.36
C TYR A 25 18.55 -6.21 8.66
N ARG A 26 18.85 -7.42 9.11
CA ARG A 26 17.88 -8.44 9.51
C ARG A 26 16.77 -7.93 10.44
N TRP A 27 17.09 -6.99 11.33
CA TRP A 27 16.12 -6.42 12.27
C TRP A 27 14.94 -5.69 11.57
N LEU A 28 15.13 -5.21 10.32
CA LEU A 28 14.07 -4.58 9.53
C LEU A 28 13.02 -5.59 9.03
N GLU A 29 13.27 -6.89 9.11
CA GLU A 29 12.28 -7.91 8.74
C GLU A 29 11.15 -8.05 9.77
N ASP A 30 11.37 -7.60 11.02
CA ASP A 30 10.31 -7.57 12.03
C ASP A 30 9.49 -6.27 11.93
N GLU A 31 8.39 -6.35 11.18
CA GLU A 31 7.42 -5.27 10.98
C GLU A 31 6.72 -4.81 12.28
N LYS A 32 6.69 -5.65 13.32
CA LYS A 32 5.99 -5.36 14.58
C LYS A 32 6.90 -4.74 15.63
N SER A 33 8.21 -4.77 15.40
CA SER A 33 9.15 -4.15 16.32
C SER A 33 8.98 -2.63 16.33
N ALA A 34 9.10 -2.03 17.51
CA ALA A 34 9.05 -0.56 17.64
C ALA A 34 10.20 0.12 16.89
N GLU A 35 11.36 -0.53 16.81
CA GLU A 35 12.53 -0.02 16.07
C GLU A 35 12.21 0.10 14.57
N THR A 36 11.70 -0.96 13.93
CA THR A 36 11.35 -0.94 12.50
C THR A 36 10.25 0.06 12.20
N GLN A 37 9.22 0.14 13.04
CA GLN A 37 8.16 1.13 12.86
C GLN A 37 8.69 2.57 12.92
N SER A 38 9.52 2.88 13.92
CA SER A 38 10.13 4.21 14.05
C SER A 38 11.02 4.56 12.85
N TRP A 39 11.73 3.57 12.31
CA TRP A 39 12.58 3.74 11.14
C TRP A 39 11.76 3.98 9.86
N VAL A 40 10.69 3.21 9.66
CA VAL A 40 9.76 3.37 8.53
C VAL A 40 9.12 4.76 8.56
N GLU A 41 8.68 5.23 9.72
CA GLU A 41 8.11 6.57 9.89
C GLU A 41 9.12 7.67 9.51
N ALA A 42 10.37 7.55 9.96
CA ALA A 42 11.42 8.50 9.64
C ALA A 42 11.73 8.54 8.12
N GLN A 43 11.80 7.38 7.48
CA GLN A 43 11.98 7.28 6.02
C GLN A 43 10.79 7.86 5.26
N HIS A 44 9.56 7.53 5.69
CA HIS A 44 8.35 8.04 5.07
C HIS A 44 8.24 9.57 5.19
N ALA A 45 8.60 10.13 6.35
CA ALA A 45 8.61 11.58 6.56
C ALA A 45 9.59 12.29 5.61
N LEU A 46 10.80 11.76 5.45
CA LEU A 46 11.77 12.29 4.50
C LEU A 46 11.26 12.22 3.05
N ALA A 47 10.75 11.05 2.66
CA ALA A 47 10.22 10.85 1.31
C ALA A 47 9.06 11.81 1.03
N ARG A 48 8.14 11.97 1.98
CA ARG A 48 7.01 12.91 1.86
C ARG A 48 7.47 14.35 1.77
N ALA A 49 8.39 14.77 2.65
CA ALA A 49 8.95 16.11 2.60
C ALA A 49 9.55 16.44 1.22
N HIS A 50 10.19 15.47 0.56
CA HIS A 50 10.73 15.66 -0.79
C HIS A 50 9.65 15.67 -1.87
N LEU A 51 8.71 14.71 -1.83
CA LEU A 51 7.67 14.58 -2.85
C LEU A 51 6.64 15.72 -2.79
N ASP A 52 6.32 16.21 -1.60
CA ASP A 52 5.33 17.28 -1.39
C ASP A 52 5.88 18.65 -1.83
N GLN A 53 7.20 18.79 -1.98
CA GLN A 53 7.82 19.98 -2.59
C GLN A 53 7.62 20.03 -4.11
N LEU A 54 7.22 18.93 -4.76
CA LEU A 54 7.03 18.90 -6.21
C LEU A 54 5.73 19.61 -6.61
N PRO A 55 5.80 20.73 -7.35
CA PRO A 55 4.62 21.56 -7.63
C PRO A 55 3.56 20.85 -8.49
N MET A 56 3.98 19.84 -9.28
CA MET A 56 3.12 19.08 -10.19
C MET A 56 2.38 17.90 -9.54
N LEU A 57 2.71 17.54 -8.29
CA LEU A 57 2.15 16.34 -7.66
C LEU A 57 0.62 16.42 -7.51
N GLY A 58 0.11 17.61 -7.17
CA GLY A 58 -1.32 17.87 -7.01
C GLY A 58 -2.10 17.68 -8.32
N SER A 59 -1.65 18.34 -9.40
CA SER A 59 -2.34 18.28 -10.70
C SER A 59 -2.31 16.88 -11.31
N ILE A 60 -1.19 16.16 -11.16
CA ILE A 60 -1.09 14.76 -11.59
C ILE A 60 -2.08 13.88 -10.82
N LYS A 61 -2.18 14.06 -9.50
CA LYS A 61 -3.10 13.29 -8.65
C LYS A 61 -4.56 13.55 -9.02
N GLU A 62 -4.94 14.79 -9.26
CA GLU A 62 -6.28 15.16 -9.73
C GLU A 62 -6.58 14.52 -11.08
N ARG A 63 -5.70 14.71 -12.06
CA ARG A 63 -5.88 14.17 -13.40
C ARG A 63 -5.97 12.64 -13.42
N TYR A 64 -5.12 11.98 -12.63
CA TYR A 64 -5.18 10.53 -12.47
C TYR A 64 -6.52 10.09 -11.87
N THR A 65 -7.02 10.82 -10.88
CA THR A 65 -8.30 10.52 -10.22
C THR A 65 -9.47 10.61 -11.20
N GLU A 66 -9.52 11.66 -12.03
CA GLU A 66 -10.53 11.81 -13.08
C GLU A 66 -10.52 10.63 -14.05
N LEU A 67 -9.33 10.29 -14.57
CA LEU A 67 -9.16 9.23 -15.57
C LEU A 67 -9.50 7.85 -15.00
N TYR A 68 -9.24 7.62 -13.72
CA TYR A 68 -9.45 6.32 -13.09
C TYR A 68 -10.89 6.13 -12.56
N ASN A 69 -11.68 7.21 -12.46
CA ASN A 69 -13.04 7.21 -11.92
C ASN A 69 -14.09 6.83 -12.98
N TYR A 70 -14.04 5.58 -13.45
CA TYR A 70 -15.05 5.00 -14.33
C TYR A 70 -15.45 3.59 -13.85
N PRO A 71 -16.68 3.13 -14.11
CA PRO A 71 -17.13 1.80 -13.72
C PRO A 71 -16.33 0.72 -14.47
N LYS A 72 -15.86 -0.28 -13.72
CA LYS A 72 -15.11 -1.42 -14.25
C LYS A 72 -15.88 -2.71 -14.00
N PHE A 73 -15.88 -3.57 -15.00
CA PHE A 73 -16.48 -4.90 -14.95
C PHE A 73 -15.36 -5.91 -15.20
N SER A 74 -15.25 -6.93 -14.36
CA SER A 74 -14.38 -8.07 -14.66
C SER A 74 -15.11 -9.07 -15.55
N ALA A 75 -14.36 -10.01 -16.12
CA ALA A 75 -14.96 -11.15 -16.82
C ALA A 75 -15.96 -11.87 -15.89
N PRO A 76 -17.07 -12.39 -16.44
CA PRO A 76 -18.03 -13.15 -15.69
C PRO A 76 -17.40 -14.43 -15.15
N ILE A 77 -17.75 -14.78 -13.92
CA ILE A 77 -17.39 -16.07 -13.33
C ILE A 77 -18.64 -16.94 -13.32
N ASN A 78 -18.52 -18.15 -13.88
CA ASN A 78 -19.58 -19.15 -13.80
C ASN A 78 -19.53 -19.78 -12.41
N MET A 79 -20.60 -19.60 -11.65
CA MET A 79 -20.92 -20.45 -10.51
C MET A 79 -22.05 -21.39 -10.91
N GLU A 80 -22.11 -22.60 -10.34
CA GLU A 80 -23.03 -23.68 -10.76
C GLU A 80 -24.49 -23.27 -10.97
N THR A 81 -24.94 -22.21 -10.30
CA THR A 81 -26.31 -21.70 -10.37
C THR A 81 -26.46 -20.30 -10.99
N ALA A 82 -25.37 -19.58 -11.28
CA ALA A 82 -25.43 -18.22 -11.83
C ALA A 82 -24.13 -17.75 -12.51
N ILE A 83 -24.29 -16.91 -13.53
CA ILE A 83 -23.19 -16.12 -14.10
C ILE A 83 -23.13 -14.80 -13.33
N ILE A 84 -22.00 -14.52 -12.66
CA ILE A 84 -21.86 -13.31 -11.85
C ILE A 84 -20.72 -12.45 -12.38
N SER A 85 -20.99 -11.15 -12.58
CA SER A 85 -19.98 -10.16 -12.97
C SER A 85 -19.72 -9.16 -11.83
N PRO A 86 -18.51 -9.19 -11.21
CA PRO A 86 -18.08 -8.18 -10.26
C PRO A 86 -18.10 -6.77 -10.88
N LYS A 87 -18.90 -5.88 -10.29
CA LYS A 87 -18.93 -4.45 -10.62
C LYS A 87 -18.15 -3.67 -9.58
N ILE A 88 -17.06 -3.04 -9.99
CA ILE A 88 -16.33 -2.10 -9.16
C ILE A 88 -16.84 -0.71 -9.54
N PRO A 89 -17.63 -0.03 -8.68
CA PRO A 89 -17.96 1.37 -8.93
C PRO A 89 -16.65 2.15 -9.04
N GLY A 90 -16.61 3.11 -9.97
CA GLY A 90 -15.43 3.94 -10.21
C GLY A 90 -14.86 4.50 -8.91
N CYS A 91 -13.57 4.85 -8.93
CA CYS A 91 -12.85 5.37 -7.78
C CYS A 91 -13.41 6.74 -7.35
N LYS A 92 -14.56 6.74 -6.68
CA LYS A 92 -14.76 7.66 -5.57
C LYS A 92 -13.71 7.24 -4.57
N ILE A 93 -12.57 7.95 -4.56
CA ILE A 93 -11.62 7.92 -3.43
C ILE A 93 -12.51 7.93 -2.20
N ARG A 94 -12.43 6.86 -1.40
CA ARG A 94 -13.30 6.70 -0.24
C ARG A 94 -13.03 7.85 0.72
N GLN A 95 -13.75 8.96 0.59
CA GLN A 95 -13.90 9.98 1.63
C GLN A 95 -14.35 9.31 2.94
N TRP A 96 -14.98 8.12 2.83
CA TRP A 96 -15.42 7.28 3.93
C TRP A 96 -14.31 6.54 4.70
N CYS A 97 -13.09 6.40 4.16
CA CYS A 97 -12.00 5.64 4.80
C CYS A 97 -10.87 6.49 5.38
N ILE A 98 -10.84 7.81 5.15
CA ILE A 98 -9.75 8.67 5.62
C ILE A 98 -9.90 9.03 7.11
N ASN A 99 -11.11 8.93 7.69
CA ASN A 99 -11.41 9.36 9.07
C ASN A 99 -12.07 8.28 9.96
N LYS A 100 -11.77 6.98 9.79
CA LYS A 100 -12.30 5.93 10.68
C LYS A 100 -11.15 5.11 11.29
N PRO A 101 -11.19 4.83 12.62
CA PRO A 101 -10.21 3.95 13.25
C PRO A 101 -10.27 2.55 12.63
N VAL A 102 -9.10 1.89 12.63
CA VAL A 102 -8.70 0.69 11.86
C VAL A 102 -9.57 -0.59 12.01
N TRP A 103 -10.70 -0.55 12.72
CA TRP A 103 -11.48 -1.74 13.13
C TRP A 103 -12.92 -1.83 12.61
N THR A 104 -13.34 -1.03 11.62
CA THR A 104 -14.74 -1.09 11.14
C THR A 104 -14.85 -1.15 9.62
N VAL A 105 -14.47 -2.28 9.03
CA VAL A 105 -14.85 -2.62 7.64
C VAL A 105 -15.64 -3.94 7.66
N ARG A 106 -16.96 -3.86 7.81
CA ARG A 106 -17.87 -4.97 7.47
C ARG A 106 -18.75 -4.57 6.29
N ARG A 107 -18.48 -5.24 5.17
CA ARG A 107 -19.32 -5.57 4.01
C ARG A 107 -20.23 -4.48 3.44
N ALA A 108 -19.84 -3.98 2.27
CA ALA A 108 -20.77 -3.56 1.23
C ALA A 108 -20.25 -4.09 -0.11
N TRP A 109 -20.62 -5.33 -0.44
CA TRP A 109 -20.52 -5.86 -1.80
C TRP A 109 -21.91 -5.71 -2.44
N CYS A 110 -22.04 -4.78 -3.38
CA CYS A 110 -23.28 -4.58 -4.12
C CYS A 110 -23.23 -5.49 -5.36
N TRP A 111 -23.79 -6.69 -5.24
CA TRP A 111 -23.97 -7.62 -6.36
C TRP A 111 -25.26 -7.27 -7.10
N THR A 112 -25.16 -6.94 -8.38
CA THR A 112 -26.34 -6.82 -9.25
C THR A 112 -26.36 -8.03 -10.19
N PRO A 113 -27.43 -8.85 -10.19
CA PRO A 113 -27.60 -9.89 -11.21
C PRO A 113 -27.79 -9.22 -12.58
N ILE A 114 -27.14 -9.77 -13.60
CA ILE A 114 -27.41 -9.42 -15.00
C ILE A 114 -28.62 -10.26 -15.41
N ARG A 115 -29.68 -9.58 -15.89
CA ARG A 115 -30.86 -10.22 -16.47
C ARG A 115 -30.61 -10.55 -17.93
#